data_AF-A0A1J5SFT4-F1
#
_entry.id   AF-A0A1J5SFT4-F1
#
_cell.length_a   1.000
_cell.length_b   1.000
_cell.length_c   1.000
_cell.angle_alpha   90.00
_cell.angle_beta   90.00
_cell.angle_gamma   90.00
#
_symmetry.space_group_name_H-M   'P 1'
#
loop_
_entity.id
_entity.type
_entity.pdbx_description
1 polymer ?
#
loop_
_entity_poly.entity_id
_entity_poly.type
_entity_poly.pdbx_seq_one_letter_code
_entity_poly.pdbx_strand_id
1 'polypeptide(L)'
;MARVSRLVSFSEQFGILPEKLDELGVFDPLLNSDTPLFIDPLLVPFSQHPEISNDAAHLFREHFGNVITLMKKSVTPGDVADRSARQLLMFPEVAGICLGYGSASVSGSGSGPQLTDKLFRVTKDIVHLGYDDPSLFPVLALLEDGIGPDRISDMAATAIEGALYAFTQRVAQTLAVPTERHLTRKGQPYQLPTNPYGRGRKLPVILVPLDILRKLPIAKDWDGIMSAASQNSQLRHHVNTLIGQIFEARTKQEKQQARQMVRDAAMTNAEAFRTVVAMLDAVDKTPYDHTNDPDGHILWRRLARNIPSDVLDVTQARPLDQGEAHRVVGLIIDRFRFWLEDRRVASELWDRDGKPRPEKTAQRIFFMVAEEICRQRNLDINPETDSGGGPVDFKFSVGFSRRVLVEIKLSTNKKVVHGFTTQLEVYKAAEETVSAYYVVIDVSGYLDNIKKKLHETRDRFDFGGKRPSTVVFIDGMPRVSASHRKVAVPQLPFE
;
A
#
# COMPACT_ATOMS: atom_id res chain seq x y z
N MET A 1 -8.09 9.79 -20.20
CA MET A 1 -7.65 9.53 -18.81
C MET A 1 -6.22 10.02 -18.69
N ALA A 2 -5.94 10.98 -17.81
CA ALA A 2 -4.57 11.42 -17.58
C ALA A 2 -3.83 10.31 -16.81
N ARG A 3 -2.92 9.62 -17.50
CA ARG A 3 -2.02 8.62 -16.92
C ARG A 3 -1.11 9.34 -15.92
N VAL A 4 -0.96 8.78 -14.72
CA VAL A 4 0.05 9.23 -13.74
C VAL A 4 1.41 9.00 -14.40
N SER A 5 2.18 10.08 -14.63
CA SER A 5 3.36 10.07 -15.51
C SER A 5 4.71 10.12 -14.78
N ARG A 6 4.71 10.24 -13.45
CA ARG A 6 5.87 10.18 -12.54
C ARG A 6 5.35 10.12 -11.12
N LEU A 7 5.62 9.09 -10.33
CA LEU A 7 5.33 9.13 -8.89
C LEU A 7 6.18 10.22 -8.20
N VAL A 8 5.56 11.11 -7.40
CA VAL A 8 6.28 12.23 -6.76
C VAL A 8 6.05 12.26 -5.26
N SER A 9 7.14 12.21 -4.49
CA SER A 9 7.12 12.37 -3.02
C SER A 9 6.70 13.77 -2.59
N PHE A 10 6.24 13.89 -1.35
CA PHE A 10 6.31 15.16 -0.64
C PHE A 10 7.76 15.63 -0.48
N SER A 11 8.67 14.76 -0.02
CA SER A 11 10.09 15.11 0.16
C SER A 11 10.75 15.62 -1.13
N GLU A 12 10.63 14.90 -2.24
CA GLU A 12 11.10 15.30 -3.56
C GLU A 12 10.48 16.62 -4.06
N GLN A 13 9.16 16.77 -3.93
CA GLN A 13 8.46 17.98 -4.38
C GLN A 13 8.97 19.24 -3.68
N PHE A 14 9.35 19.13 -2.41
CA PHE A 14 9.79 20.25 -1.59
C PHE A 14 11.30 20.26 -1.31
N GLY A 15 12.09 19.40 -1.96
CA GLY A 15 13.55 19.35 -1.81
C GLY A 15 14.02 18.96 -0.41
N ILE A 16 13.26 18.13 0.29
CA ILE A 16 13.53 17.67 1.67
C ILE A 16 14.27 16.33 1.59
N LEU A 17 15.27 16.15 2.46
CA LEU A 17 15.90 14.85 2.63
C LEU A 17 14.91 13.89 3.34
N PRO A 18 14.62 12.70 2.79
CA PRO A 18 13.68 11.74 3.40
C PRO A 18 14.02 11.38 4.86
N GLU A 19 15.31 11.35 5.22
CA GLU A 19 15.74 11.12 6.62
C GLU A 19 15.12 12.10 7.60
N LYS A 20 14.90 13.35 7.19
CA LYS A 20 14.28 14.35 8.06
C LYS A 20 12.82 14.00 8.36
N LEU A 21 12.13 13.38 7.42
CA LEU A 21 10.76 12.91 7.65
C LEU A 21 10.76 11.68 8.55
N ASP A 22 11.71 10.76 8.35
CA ASP A 22 11.87 9.58 9.20
C ASP A 22 12.22 9.97 10.66
N GLU A 23 13.14 10.91 10.86
CA GLU A 23 13.50 11.48 12.17
C GLU A 23 12.32 12.15 12.87
N LEU A 24 11.42 12.77 12.09
CA LEU A 24 10.21 13.40 12.60
C LEU A 24 9.04 12.42 12.74
N GLY A 25 9.20 11.13 12.41
CA GLY A 25 8.13 10.14 12.46
C GLY A 25 7.01 10.37 11.44
N VAL A 26 7.30 11.06 10.33
CA VAL A 26 6.30 11.51 9.35
C VAL A 26 6.26 10.59 8.14
N PHE A 27 5.06 10.22 7.72
CA PHE A 27 4.85 9.58 6.43
C PHE A 27 5.07 10.61 5.31
N ASP A 28 6.05 10.37 4.43
CA ASP A 28 6.22 11.04 3.13
C ASP A 28 5.26 10.42 2.09
N PRO A 29 4.13 11.10 1.77
CA PRO A 29 3.16 10.60 0.81
C PRO A 29 3.62 10.74 -0.63
N LEU A 30 3.06 9.90 -1.50
CA LEU A 30 3.07 10.13 -2.94
C LEU A 30 1.97 11.13 -3.28
N LEU A 31 2.33 12.33 -3.72
CA LEU A 31 1.39 13.44 -3.91
C LEU A 31 0.40 13.23 -5.06
N ASN A 32 0.64 12.22 -5.91
CA ASN A 32 -0.15 11.94 -7.09
C ASN A 32 -0.64 10.49 -7.21
N SER A 33 -0.49 9.69 -6.15
CA SER A 33 -1.03 8.34 -6.06
C SER A 33 -1.25 7.94 -4.61
N ASP A 34 -2.20 7.04 -4.35
CA ASP A 34 -2.41 6.55 -2.99
C ASP A 34 -1.41 5.46 -2.61
N THR A 35 -0.97 5.50 -1.35
CA THR A 35 -0.20 4.41 -0.75
C THR A 35 -1.16 3.47 -0.03
N PRO A 36 -1.07 2.14 -0.24
CA PRO A 36 -1.99 1.15 0.35
C PRO A 36 -1.69 0.89 1.83
N LEU A 37 -1.83 1.95 2.63
CA LEU A 37 -1.82 1.99 4.07
C LEU A 37 -3.09 2.74 4.52
N PHE A 38 -3.47 2.60 5.78
CA PHE A 38 -4.61 3.31 6.34
C PHE A 38 -4.32 3.82 7.75
N ILE A 39 -5.06 4.84 8.18
CA ILE A 39 -5.00 5.37 9.55
C ILE A 39 -5.80 4.43 10.45
N ASP A 40 -5.13 3.83 11.44
CA ASP A 40 -5.80 3.03 12.46
C ASP A 40 -6.17 3.92 13.67
N PRO A 41 -7.47 4.17 13.93
CA PRO A 41 -7.89 4.97 15.08
C PRO A 41 -7.46 4.38 16.43
N LEU A 42 -7.19 3.07 16.52
CA LEU A 42 -6.71 2.43 17.76
C LEU A 42 -5.27 2.81 18.11
N LEU A 43 -4.49 3.28 17.13
CA LEU A 43 -3.11 3.72 17.33
C LEU A 43 -3.02 5.20 17.72
N VAL A 44 -4.06 6.00 17.44
CA VAL A 44 -4.07 7.45 17.67
C VAL A 44 -3.66 7.83 19.11
N PRO A 45 -4.20 7.22 20.18
CA PRO A 45 -3.80 7.57 21.56
C PRO A 45 -2.35 7.23 21.92
N PHE A 46 -1.67 6.40 21.11
CA PHE A 46 -0.31 5.91 21.35
C PHE A 46 0.73 6.59 20.46
N SER A 47 0.30 7.55 19.62
CA SER A 47 1.23 8.32 18.80
C SER A 47 2.23 9.09 19.67
N GLN A 48 3.45 9.27 19.16
CA GLN A 48 4.49 10.06 19.79
C GLN A 48 4.26 11.57 19.64
N HIS A 49 3.30 11.96 18.79
CA HIS A 49 2.97 13.36 18.51
C HIS A 49 1.81 13.84 19.39
N PRO A 50 1.99 14.86 20.25
CA PRO A 50 0.95 15.35 21.14
C PRO A 50 -0.33 15.81 20.43
N GLU A 51 -0.21 16.41 19.24
CA GLU A 51 -1.37 16.80 18.41
C GLU A 51 -2.24 15.59 18.06
N ILE A 52 -1.66 14.38 18.08
CA ILE A 52 -2.32 13.15 17.70
C ILE A 52 -2.74 12.37 18.96
N SER A 53 -1.80 12.09 19.87
CA SER A 53 -2.09 11.34 21.09
C SER A 53 -3.11 12.01 21.99
N ASN A 54 -3.13 13.35 22.01
CA ASN A 54 -4.02 14.13 22.87
C ASN A 54 -5.17 14.73 22.06
N ASP A 55 -4.86 15.61 21.10
CA ASP A 55 -5.90 16.40 20.43
C ASP A 55 -6.72 15.54 19.47
N ALA A 56 -6.09 14.71 18.63
CA ALA A 56 -6.82 13.78 17.76
C ALA A 56 -7.63 12.76 18.58
N ALA A 57 -7.05 12.19 19.65
CA ALA A 57 -7.78 11.29 20.55
C ALA A 57 -8.98 11.96 21.25
N HIS A 58 -8.85 13.25 21.61
CA HIS A 58 -9.96 14.04 22.13
C HIS A 58 -11.02 14.30 21.06
N LEU A 59 -10.63 14.79 19.88
CA LEU A 59 -11.52 15.07 18.75
C LEU A 59 -12.29 13.81 18.31
N PHE A 60 -11.63 12.66 18.28
CA PHE A 60 -12.26 11.39 17.98
C PHE A 60 -13.36 11.07 19.00
N ARG A 61 -13.03 11.13 20.30
CA ARG A 61 -14.01 10.89 21.38
C ARG A 61 -15.16 11.89 21.36
N GLU A 62 -14.87 13.16 21.13
CA GLU A 62 -15.87 14.23 21.03
C GLU A 62 -16.82 14.00 19.83
N HIS A 63 -16.28 13.67 18.65
CA HIS A 63 -17.06 13.42 17.44
C HIS A 63 -18.10 12.31 17.68
N PHE A 64 -17.64 11.18 18.20
CA PHE A 64 -18.51 10.02 18.42
C PHE A 64 -19.38 10.14 19.70
N GLY A 65 -18.92 10.86 20.72
CA GLY A 65 -19.73 11.23 21.88
C GLY A 65 -20.91 12.13 21.50
N ASN A 66 -20.70 13.05 20.56
CA ASN A 66 -21.76 13.86 19.98
C ASN A 66 -22.77 13.02 19.19
N VAL A 67 -22.30 12.03 18.40
CA VAL A 67 -23.18 11.06 17.73
C VAL A 67 -24.05 10.34 18.76
N ILE A 68 -23.46 9.73 19.78
CA ILE A 68 -24.20 9.01 20.85
C ILE A 68 -25.22 9.93 21.52
N THR A 69 -24.83 11.15 21.86
CA THR A 69 -25.72 12.14 22.49
C THR A 69 -26.93 12.46 21.61
N LEU A 70 -26.72 12.62 20.30
CA LEU A 70 -27.81 12.85 19.35
C LEU A 70 -28.70 11.62 19.20
N MET A 71 -28.13 10.41 19.18
CA MET A 71 -28.91 9.17 19.12
C MET A 71 -29.86 9.03 20.32
N LYS A 72 -29.39 9.34 21.52
CA LYS A 72 -30.22 9.32 22.74
C LYS A 72 -31.35 10.34 22.74
N LYS A 73 -31.12 11.49 22.11
CA LYS A 73 -32.11 12.57 22.00
C LYS A 73 -33.11 12.35 20.86
N SER A 74 -32.83 11.43 19.94
CA SER A 74 -33.73 11.11 18.84
C SER A 74 -34.91 10.29 19.35
N VAL A 75 -36.11 10.86 19.25
CA VAL A 75 -37.36 10.25 19.71
C VAL A 75 -38.14 9.66 18.55
N THR A 76 -38.11 10.31 17.37
CA THR A 76 -38.82 9.85 16.18
C THR A 76 -37.87 9.72 14.97
N PRO A 77 -38.06 8.72 14.10
CA PRO A 77 -37.26 8.59 12.88
C PRO A 77 -37.30 9.87 12.05
N GLY A 78 -36.12 10.39 11.71
CA GLY A 78 -35.97 11.59 10.89
C GLY A 78 -36.16 12.92 11.63
N ASP A 79 -36.23 12.95 12.97
CA ASP A 79 -36.16 14.20 13.74
C ASP A 79 -34.80 14.92 13.57
N VAL A 80 -34.67 16.11 14.16
CA VAL A 80 -33.44 16.92 14.01
C VAL A 80 -32.22 16.15 14.51
N ALA A 81 -32.36 15.43 15.64
CA ALA A 81 -31.26 14.68 16.23
C ALA A 81 -30.85 13.46 15.36
N ASP A 82 -31.82 12.73 14.80
CA ASP A 82 -31.61 11.63 13.84
C ASP A 82 -30.84 12.13 12.61
N ARG A 83 -31.32 13.22 11.99
CA ARG A 83 -30.69 13.80 10.80
C ARG A 83 -29.28 14.31 11.08
N SER A 84 -29.07 14.98 12.20
CA SER A 84 -27.75 15.47 12.61
C SER A 84 -26.78 14.32 12.90
N ALA A 85 -27.23 13.25 13.56
CA ALA A 85 -26.39 12.09 13.83
C ALA A 85 -26.02 11.34 12.55
N ARG A 86 -26.94 11.18 11.60
CA ARG A 86 -26.62 10.65 10.26
C ARG A 86 -25.57 11.49 9.55
N GLN A 87 -25.67 12.82 9.65
CA GLN A 87 -24.70 13.72 9.03
C GLN A 87 -23.29 13.54 9.60
N LEU A 88 -23.16 13.33 10.91
CA LEU A 88 -21.88 13.04 11.57
C LEU A 88 -21.31 11.64 11.26
N LEU A 89 -22.16 10.71 10.82
CA LEU A 89 -21.79 9.37 10.34
C LEU A 89 -21.55 9.32 8.82
N MET A 90 -21.50 10.48 8.16
CA MET A 90 -20.98 10.58 6.81
C MET A 90 -19.48 10.82 6.87
N PHE A 91 -18.71 9.84 6.39
CA PHE A 91 -17.26 9.96 6.26
C PHE A 91 -16.91 10.04 4.77
N PRO A 92 -16.93 11.27 4.20
CA PRO A 92 -16.35 11.48 2.89
C PRO A 92 -14.83 11.37 3.01
N GLU A 93 -14.21 10.90 1.93
CA GLU A 93 -12.75 10.81 1.82
C GLU A 93 -12.09 12.16 2.09
N VAL A 94 -10.99 12.12 2.84
CA VAL A 94 -10.21 13.31 3.20
C VAL A 94 -9.12 13.51 2.16
N ALA A 95 -9.44 14.30 1.14
CA ALA A 95 -8.53 14.59 0.05
C ALA A 95 -7.21 15.21 0.56
N GLY A 96 -6.08 14.76 0.02
CA GLY A 96 -4.74 15.28 0.35
C GLY A 96 -3.91 14.43 1.31
N ILE A 97 -4.48 13.34 1.84
CA ILE A 97 -3.77 12.36 2.69
C ILE A 97 -2.93 11.36 1.87
N CYS A 98 -3.35 11.06 0.63
CA CYS A 98 -2.65 10.15 -0.30
C CYS A 98 -2.47 8.72 0.25
N LEU A 99 -3.50 8.23 0.96
CA LEU A 99 -3.59 6.88 1.51
C LEU A 99 -4.82 6.19 0.94
N GLY A 100 -4.71 4.90 0.68
CA GLY A 100 -5.85 4.07 0.30
C GLY A 100 -5.49 2.92 -0.63
N TYR A 101 -6.41 1.96 -0.78
CA TYR A 101 -6.28 0.80 -1.66
C TYR A 101 -6.96 1.00 -3.04
N GLY A 102 -7.41 2.22 -3.34
CA GLY A 102 -8.07 2.58 -4.60
C GLY A 102 -7.13 2.49 -5.81
N SER A 103 -7.59 1.89 -6.90
CA SER A 103 -6.85 1.83 -8.16
C SER A 103 -6.77 3.22 -8.82
N ALA A 104 -5.61 3.87 -8.73
CA ALA A 104 -5.19 5.03 -9.56
C ALA A 104 -6.10 6.28 -9.55
N SER A 105 -6.95 6.47 -8.55
CA SER A 105 -7.71 7.71 -8.36
C SER A 105 -7.65 8.16 -6.90
N VAL A 106 -7.11 9.37 -6.70
CA VAL A 106 -7.10 10.15 -5.43
C VAL A 106 -8.52 10.65 -5.05
N SER A 107 -9.53 9.88 -5.45
CA SER A 107 -10.95 10.18 -5.28
C SER A 107 -11.70 8.85 -5.10
N GLY A 108 -11.58 8.26 -3.92
CA GLY A 108 -12.39 7.16 -3.46
C GLY A 108 -13.87 7.55 -3.35
N SER A 109 -14.76 6.59 -3.63
CA SER A 109 -16.19 6.74 -3.34
C SER A 109 -16.38 6.66 -1.82
N GLY A 110 -16.48 7.81 -1.15
CA GLY A 110 -16.73 7.90 0.28
C GLY A 110 -17.98 7.14 0.74
N SER A 111 -18.25 7.16 2.05
CA SER A 111 -19.38 6.48 2.68
C SER A 111 -20.72 6.88 2.04
N GLY A 112 -21.27 6.04 1.15
CA GLY A 112 -22.56 6.28 0.53
C GLY A 112 -23.72 6.20 1.54
N PRO A 113 -24.91 6.76 1.22
CA PRO A 113 -26.06 6.84 2.15
C PRO A 113 -26.46 5.49 2.78
N GLN A 114 -26.35 4.40 2.02
CA GLN A 114 -26.66 3.04 2.48
C GLN A 114 -25.75 2.59 3.63
N LEU A 115 -24.49 3.01 3.64
CA LEU A 115 -23.55 2.66 4.70
C LEU A 115 -23.82 3.47 5.96
N THR A 116 -24.03 4.78 5.80
CA THR A 116 -24.41 5.68 6.90
C THR A 116 -25.66 5.16 7.60
N ASP A 117 -26.66 4.69 6.83
CA ASP A 117 -27.87 4.13 7.40
C ASP A 117 -27.63 2.85 8.21
N LYS A 118 -26.73 1.97 7.76
CA LYS A 118 -26.36 0.76 8.52
C LYS A 118 -25.65 1.11 9.81
N LEU A 119 -24.61 1.95 9.72
CA LEU A 119 -23.83 2.36 10.88
C LEU A 119 -24.71 3.09 11.89
N PHE A 120 -25.63 3.93 11.42
CA PHE A 120 -26.62 4.60 12.26
C PHE A 120 -27.48 3.62 13.05
N ARG A 121 -28.05 2.59 12.38
CA ARG A 121 -28.92 1.60 13.05
C ARG A 121 -28.16 0.83 14.11
N VAL A 122 -26.99 0.32 13.76
CA VAL A 122 -26.14 -0.47 14.67
C VAL A 122 -25.70 0.37 15.87
N THR A 123 -25.30 1.62 15.63
CA THR A 123 -24.97 2.56 16.72
C THR A 123 -26.17 2.79 17.63
N LYS A 124 -27.37 2.98 17.06
CA LYS A 124 -28.60 3.19 17.84
C LYS A 124 -28.94 1.98 18.69
N ASP A 125 -28.83 0.77 18.14
CA ASP A 125 -29.08 -0.47 18.87
C ASP A 125 -28.13 -0.63 20.08
N ILE A 126 -26.84 -0.27 19.93
CA ILE A 126 -25.86 -0.30 21.02
C ILE A 126 -26.13 0.74 22.10
N VAL A 127 -26.48 1.96 21.69
CA VAL A 127 -26.87 3.01 22.63
C VAL A 127 -28.10 2.58 23.43
N HIS A 128 -29.06 1.89 22.80
CA HIS A 128 -30.21 1.30 23.48
C HIS A 128 -29.85 0.18 24.46
N LEU A 129 -28.77 -0.57 24.20
CA LEU A 129 -28.18 -1.55 25.13
C LEU A 129 -27.45 -0.90 26.32
N GLY A 130 -27.37 0.44 26.38
CA GLY A 130 -26.76 1.19 27.47
C GLY A 130 -25.27 1.47 27.29
N TYR A 131 -24.78 1.49 26.04
CA TYR A 131 -23.38 1.78 25.72
C TYR A 131 -23.19 3.17 25.18
N ASP A 132 -22.29 3.90 25.85
CA ASP A 132 -22.04 5.31 25.57
C ASP A 132 -20.56 5.63 25.34
N ASP A 133 -19.73 4.61 25.09
CA ASP A 133 -18.29 4.81 24.93
C ASP A 133 -17.91 5.06 23.46
N PRO A 134 -17.42 6.26 23.09
CA PRO A 134 -16.92 6.54 21.74
C PRO A 134 -15.88 5.56 21.20
N SER A 135 -15.14 4.85 22.07
CA SER A 135 -14.15 3.82 21.69
C SER A 135 -14.76 2.64 20.93
N LEU A 136 -16.08 2.48 20.95
CA LEU A 136 -16.79 1.39 20.29
C LEU A 136 -16.94 1.54 18.77
N PHE A 137 -16.77 2.74 18.23
CA PHE A 137 -17.04 3.00 16.80
C PHE A 137 -16.07 2.32 15.83
N PRO A 138 -14.75 2.26 16.08
CA PRO A 138 -13.83 1.44 15.29
C PRO A 138 -14.24 -0.04 15.25
N VAL A 139 -14.72 -0.58 16.38
CA VAL A 139 -15.20 -1.96 16.51
C VAL A 139 -16.40 -2.18 15.61
N LEU A 140 -17.38 -1.27 15.69
CA LEU A 140 -18.58 -1.34 14.88
C LEU A 140 -18.30 -1.22 13.40
N ALA A 141 -17.43 -0.28 13.04
CA ALA A 141 -17.00 -0.11 11.68
C ALA A 141 -16.38 -1.41 11.16
N LEU A 142 -15.51 -2.07 11.93
CA LEU A 142 -14.88 -3.31 11.50
C LEU A 142 -15.85 -4.49 11.31
N LEU A 143 -16.86 -4.59 12.18
CA LEU A 143 -17.85 -5.66 12.13
C LEU A 143 -18.85 -5.49 10.98
N GLU A 144 -18.98 -4.27 10.45
CA GLU A 144 -19.94 -3.95 9.39
C GLU A 144 -19.53 -4.43 7.99
N ASP A 145 -20.50 -4.97 7.27
CA ASP A 145 -20.28 -5.48 5.92
C ASP A 145 -20.13 -4.34 4.91
N GLY A 146 -19.02 -4.38 4.17
CA GLY A 146 -18.64 -3.34 3.24
C GLY A 146 -17.82 -2.22 3.87
N ILE A 147 -17.54 -2.26 5.17
CA ILE A 147 -16.54 -1.38 5.79
C ILE A 147 -15.17 -2.05 5.74
N GLY A 148 -14.38 -1.60 4.76
CA GLY A 148 -12.97 -1.95 4.64
C GLY A 148 -12.06 -0.93 5.34
N PRO A 149 -10.75 -1.21 5.41
CA PRO A 149 -9.77 -0.31 6.04
C PRO A 149 -9.78 1.11 5.48
N ASP A 150 -10.01 1.29 4.18
CA ASP A 150 -10.16 2.62 3.57
C ASP A 150 -11.24 3.45 4.27
N ARG A 151 -12.39 2.83 4.58
CA ARG A 151 -13.50 3.51 5.23
C ARG A 151 -13.23 3.79 6.71
N ILE A 152 -12.48 2.90 7.38
CA ILE A 152 -11.99 3.13 8.75
C ILE A 152 -11.01 4.30 8.75
N SER A 153 -10.12 4.37 7.75
CA SER A 153 -9.21 5.50 7.52
C SER A 153 -9.98 6.80 7.32
N ASP A 154 -10.96 6.81 6.41
CA ASP A 154 -11.78 7.99 6.12
C ASP A 154 -12.54 8.48 7.34
N MET A 155 -13.10 7.54 8.12
CA MET A 155 -13.76 7.82 9.38
C MET A 155 -12.81 8.46 10.38
N ALA A 156 -11.65 7.84 10.62
CA ALA A 156 -10.64 8.35 11.53
C ALA A 156 -10.19 9.74 11.09
N ALA A 157 -9.72 9.88 9.84
CA ALA A 157 -9.27 11.13 9.25
C ALA A 157 -10.31 12.24 9.29
N THR A 158 -11.59 11.92 9.09
CA THR A 158 -12.70 12.88 9.21
C THR A 158 -12.89 13.35 10.64
N ALA A 159 -12.87 12.44 11.60
CA ALA A 159 -13.04 12.77 13.02
C ALA A 159 -11.87 13.60 13.56
N ILE A 160 -10.64 13.36 13.07
CA ILE A 160 -9.41 13.98 13.59
C ILE A 160 -8.80 15.05 12.66
N GLU A 161 -9.54 15.51 11.64
CA GLU A 161 -9.02 16.39 10.57
C GLU A 161 -8.25 17.61 11.11
N GLY A 162 -8.78 18.29 12.12
CA GLY A 162 -8.14 19.47 12.71
C GLY A 162 -6.76 19.16 13.31
N ALA A 163 -6.61 18.01 13.96
CA ALA A 163 -5.34 17.57 14.52
C ALA A 163 -4.32 17.20 13.43
N LEU A 164 -4.76 16.55 12.34
CA LEU A 164 -3.89 16.28 11.19
C LEU A 164 -3.41 17.58 10.53
N TYR A 165 -4.25 18.61 10.46
CA TYR A 165 -3.88 19.92 9.94
C TYR A 165 -2.87 20.62 10.85
N ALA A 166 -3.09 20.59 12.17
CA ALA A 166 -2.15 21.15 13.14
C ALA A 166 -0.78 20.45 13.07
N PHE A 167 -0.77 19.11 13.05
CA PHE A 167 0.42 18.30 12.87
C PHE A 167 1.16 18.65 11.57
N THR A 168 0.43 18.72 10.46
CA THR A 168 0.99 19.07 9.14
C THR A 168 1.61 20.47 9.15
N GLN A 169 0.94 21.45 9.75
CA GLN A 169 1.44 22.81 9.86
C GLN A 169 2.74 22.87 10.66
N ARG A 170 2.83 22.16 11.80
CA ARG A 170 4.07 22.08 12.60
C ARG A 170 5.21 21.47 11.78
N VAL A 171 4.95 20.35 11.09
CA VAL A 171 5.96 19.68 10.26
C VAL A 171 6.42 20.58 9.12
N ALA A 172 5.49 21.23 8.41
CA ALA A 172 5.81 22.16 7.34
C ALA A 172 6.67 23.33 7.83
N GLN A 173 6.36 23.91 9.00
CA GLN A 173 7.16 24.96 9.62
C GLN A 173 8.57 24.46 9.99
N THR A 174 8.67 23.27 10.58
CA THR A 174 9.94 22.64 10.98
C THR A 174 10.85 22.41 9.77
N LEU A 175 10.27 22.02 8.64
CA LEU A 175 10.98 21.72 7.40
C LEU A 175 11.10 22.94 6.46
N ALA A 176 10.62 24.12 6.89
CA ALA A 176 10.60 25.36 6.12
C ALA A 176 9.92 25.20 4.72
N VAL A 177 8.86 24.39 4.66
CA VAL A 177 8.09 24.15 3.44
C VAL A 177 7.14 25.33 3.17
N PRO A 178 7.03 25.81 1.92
CA PRO A 178 6.07 26.86 1.58
C PRO A 178 4.63 26.44 1.88
N THR A 179 3.88 27.31 2.56
CA THR A 179 2.49 27.07 2.94
C THR A 179 1.54 28.13 2.40
N GLU A 180 0.30 27.74 2.09
CA GLU A 180 -0.82 28.63 1.80
C GLU A 180 -1.96 28.42 2.81
N ARG A 181 -2.88 29.38 2.87
CA ARG A 181 -4.06 29.25 3.73
C ARG A 181 -5.03 28.21 3.16
N HIS A 182 -5.29 27.18 3.94
CA HIS A 182 -6.31 26.15 3.68
C HIS A 182 -7.34 26.12 4.82
N LEU A 183 -8.55 25.65 4.54
CA LEU A 183 -9.63 25.54 5.52
C LEU A 183 -9.99 24.07 5.75
N THR A 184 -10.24 23.70 7.01
CA THR A 184 -10.87 22.40 7.33
C THR A 184 -12.32 22.38 6.84
N ARG A 185 -12.97 21.20 6.86
CA ARG A 185 -14.41 21.09 6.58
C ARG A 185 -15.28 21.90 7.53
N LYS A 186 -14.80 22.13 8.75
CA LYS A 186 -15.45 23.00 9.76
C LYS A 186 -15.11 24.49 9.56
N GLY A 187 -14.37 24.86 8.51
CA GLY A 187 -14.02 26.25 8.18
C GLY A 187 -12.86 26.83 9.00
N GLN A 188 -12.14 26.02 9.76
CA GLN A 188 -10.99 26.49 10.54
C GLN A 188 -9.76 26.69 9.64
N PRO A 189 -9.06 27.85 9.73
CA PRO A 189 -7.92 28.13 8.87
C PRO A 189 -6.60 27.53 9.40
N TYR A 190 -5.80 26.99 8.49
CA TYR A 190 -4.43 26.52 8.72
C TYR A 190 -3.52 26.94 7.57
N GLN A 191 -2.22 27.01 7.84
CA GLN A 191 -1.17 27.24 6.84
C GLN A 191 -0.54 25.90 6.46
N LEU A 192 -0.89 25.37 5.29
CA LEU A 192 -0.48 24.04 4.84
C LEU A 192 0.20 24.09 3.46
N PRO A 193 1.10 23.14 3.15
CA PRO A 193 1.60 22.98 1.80
C PRO A 193 0.47 22.67 0.82
N THR A 194 0.55 23.19 -0.40
CA THR A 194 -0.42 22.89 -1.46
C THR A 194 0.09 21.74 -2.32
N ASN A 195 -0.77 20.76 -2.59
CA ASN A 195 -0.47 19.68 -3.52
C ASN A 195 -0.59 20.19 -4.97
N PRO A 196 0.51 20.23 -5.76
CA PRO A 196 0.49 20.74 -7.12
C PRO A 196 -0.15 19.78 -8.13
N TYR A 197 -0.38 18.51 -7.76
CA TYR A 197 -0.94 17.47 -8.61
C TYR A 197 -2.46 17.31 -8.47
N GLY A 198 -3.11 18.14 -7.65
CA GLY A 198 -4.56 18.19 -7.55
C GLY A 198 -5.18 18.59 -8.90
N ARG A 199 -6.05 17.75 -9.48
CA ARG A 199 -6.70 17.92 -10.80
C ARG A 199 -7.53 19.22 -10.90
N GLY A 200 -6.88 20.37 -11.04
CA GLY A 200 -7.50 21.70 -11.10
C GLY A 200 -8.03 22.25 -9.77
N ARG A 201 -7.71 21.61 -8.64
CA ARG A 201 -8.10 22.08 -7.28
C ARG A 201 -6.84 22.31 -6.45
N LYS A 202 -6.79 23.44 -5.73
CA LYS A 202 -5.79 23.67 -4.69
C LYS A 202 -6.12 22.79 -3.48
N LEU A 203 -5.61 21.57 -3.47
CA LEU A 203 -5.76 20.65 -2.34
C LEU A 203 -4.61 20.87 -1.34
N PRO A 204 -4.87 20.86 -0.03
CA PRO A 204 -3.78 20.81 0.94
C PRO A 204 -3.07 19.45 0.85
N VAL A 205 -1.77 19.44 1.14
CA VAL A 205 -1.09 18.23 1.60
C VAL A 205 -1.46 18.03 3.06
N ILE A 206 -1.87 16.82 3.43
CA ILE A 206 -2.14 16.43 4.81
C ILE A 206 -1.16 15.32 5.16
N LEU A 207 -0.20 15.62 6.03
CA LEU A 207 0.79 14.66 6.50
C LEU A 207 0.21 13.83 7.65
N VAL A 208 0.69 12.58 7.75
CA VAL A 208 0.23 11.62 8.75
C VAL A 208 1.45 11.05 9.47
N PRO A 209 1.41 10.86 10.80
CA PRO A 209 2.45 10.12 11.51
C PRO A 209 2.58 8.67 11.04
N LEU A 210 3.79 8.14 11.01
CA LEU A 210 4.04 6.73 10.71
C LEU A 210 3.45 5.80 11.77
N ASP A 211 3.41 6.24 13.03
CA ASP A 211 3.01 5.44 14.19
C ASP A 211 1.49 5.23 14.33
N ILE A 212 0.68 5.80 13.42
CA ILE A 212 -0.77 5.54 13.34
C ILE A 212 -1.17 4.81 12.06
N LEU A 213 -0.21 4.39 11.23
CA LEU A 213 -0.48 3.70 9.96
C LEU A 213 -0.43 2.18 10.10
N ARG A 214 -1.30 1.47 9.37
CA ARG A 214 -1.28 0.00 9.24
C ARG A 214 -1.50 -0.47 7.81
N LYS A 215 -1.18 -1.76 7.57
CA LYS A 215 -1.41 -2.49 6.31
C LYS A 215 -2.47 -3.58 6.45
N LEU A 216 -2.96 -4.09 5.32
CA LEU A 216 -3.74 -5.34 5.24
C LEU A 216 -2.82 -6.59 5.30
N PRO A 217 -3.28 -7.75 5.81
CA PRO A 217 -4.54 -8.02 6.49
C PRO A 217 -4.34 -8.00 8.01
N ILE A 218 -5.17 -7.22 8.69
CA ILE A 218 -5.26 -7.11 10.15
C ILE A 218 -5.28 -8.52 10.82
N ALA A 219 -5.73 -9.57 10.12
CA ALA A 219 -5.90 -10.97 10.54
C ALA A 219 -4.74 -11.59 11.37
N LYS A 220 -3.47 -11.34 11.06
CA LYS A 220 -2.37 -11.92 11.86
C LYS A 220 -2.26 -11.31 13.27
N ASP A 221 -2.66 -10.05 13.40
CA ASP A 221 -2.67 -9.34 14.68
C ASP A 221 -3.81 -9.85 15.58
N TRP A 222 -4.81 -10.52 14.97
CA TRP A 222 -5.88 -11.21 15.70
C TRP A 222 -5.47 -12.56 16.28
N ASP A 223 -4.43 -13.22 15.78
CA ASP A 223 -3.86 -14.39 16.46
C ASP A 223 -3.24 -13.99 17.82
N GLY A 224 -2.73 -12.76 17.93
CA GLY A 224 -2.29 -12.15 19.19
C GLY A 224 -3.44 -11.89 20.17
N ILE A 225 -4.60 -11.45 19.64
CA ILE A 225 -5.85 -11.30 20.41
C ILE A 225 -6.30 -12.66 20.96
N MET A 226 -6.15 -13.74 20.19
CA MET A 226 -6.46 -15.11 20.63
C MET A 226 -5.58 -15.58 21.80
N SER A 227 -4.36 -15.05 21.95
CA SER A 227 -3.41 -15.40 23.01
C SER A 227 -3.58 -14.53 24.28
N ALA A 228 -3.74 -13.20 24.10
CA ALA A 228 -4.00 -12.26 25.19
C ALA A 228 -5.38 -12.51 25.82
N ALA A 229 -6.33 -13.00 25.02
CA ALA A 229 -7.61 -13.47 25.47
C ALA A 229 -7.56 -14.87 26.17
N SER A 230 -6.60 -15.18 27.06
CA SER A 230 -6.56 -16.46 27.80
C SER A 230 -7.10 -16.49 29.25
N GLN A 231 -7.54 -15.37 29.85
CA GLN A 231 -7.80 -15.25 31.30
C GLN A 231 -9.25 -15.42 31.86
N ASN A 232 -10.28 -15.87 31.11
CA ASN A 232 -11.72 -15.88 31.52
C ASN A 232 -12.52 -16.83 30.60
N SER A 233 -12.59 -18.10 30.97
CA SER A 233 -12.76 -19.25 30.06
C SER A 233 -14.14 -19.41 29.40
N GLN A 234 -15.24 -18.99 30.03
CA GLN A 234 -16.60 -19.33 29.57
C GLN A 234 -17.13 -18.42 28.45
N LEU A 235 -17.02 -17.09 28.58
CA LEU A 235 -17.39 -16.17 27.48
C LEU A 235 -16.48 -16.34 26.25
N ARG A 236 -15.24 -16.78 26.49
CA ARG A 236 -14.22 -16.94 25.45
C ARG A 236 -14.46 -18.14 24.56
N HIS A 237 -14.98 -19.26 25.05
CA HIS A 237 -15.29 -20.38 24.17
C HIS A 237 -16.34 -19.98 23.12
N HIS A 238 -17.38 -19.25 23.54
CA HIS A 238 -18.44 -18.79 22.64
C HIS A 238 -17.92 -17.79 21.60
N VAL A 239 -17.18 -16.77 22.03
CA VAL A 239 -16.63 -15.74 21.13
C VAL A 239 -15.48 -16.28 20.26
N ASN A 240 -14.62 -17.18 20.77
CA ASN A 240 -13.56 -17.83 19.98
C ASN A 240 -14.13 -18.71 18.87
N THR A 241 -15.24 -19.42 19.12
CA THR A 241 -15.94 -20.17 18.07
C THR A 241 -16.56 -19.24 17.02
N LEU A 242 -17.12 -18.10 17.43
CA LEU A 242 -17.78 -17.14 16.53
C LEU A 242 -16.77 -16.34 15.68
N ILE A 243 -15.70 -15.83 16.29
CA ILE A 243 -14.66 -15.06 15.61
C ILE A 243 -13.76 -15.99 14.78
N GLY A 244 -13.45 -17.20 15.25
CA GLY A 244 -12.69 -18.20 14.50
C GLY A 244 -13.34 -18.55 13.15
N GLN A 245 -14.67 -18.58 13.09
CA GLN A 245 -15.43 -18.78 11.85
C GLN A 245 -15.29 -17.61 10.85
N ILE A 246 -15.03 -16.36 11.31
CA ILE A 246 -14.72 -15.22 10.40
C ILE A 246 -13.40 -15.46 9.67
N PHE A 247 -12.46 -16.10 10.33
CA PHE A 247 -11.09 -16.25 9.85
C PHE A 247 -10.86 -17.55 9.07
N GLU A 248 -11.61 -18.63 9.35
CA GLU A 248 -11.63 -19.84 8.53
C GLU A 248 -12.33 -19.64 7.18
N ALA A 249 -13.18 -18.61 7.08
CA ALA A 249 -13.89 -18.23 5.87
C ALA A 249 -12.93 -17.88 4.72
N ARG A 250 -12.95 -18.70 3.66
CA ARG A 250 -12.08 -18.55 2.48
C ARG A 250 -12.74 -17.70 1.41
N THR A 251 -14.07 -17.64 1.42
CA THR A 251 -14.86 -16.90 0.43
C THR A 251 -15.43 -15.61 1.01
N LYS A 252 -15.79 -14.68 0.13
CA LYS A 252 -16.44 -13.41 0.51
C LYS A 252 -17.77 -13.63 1.25
N GLN A 253 -18.50 -14.69 0.88
CA GLN A 253 -19.80 -15.04 1.47
C GLN A 253 -19.67 -15.60 2.89
N GLU A 254 -18.69 -16.49 3.13
CA GLU A 254 -18.42 -17.03 4.46
C GLU A 254 -17.96 -15.92 5.43
N LYS A 255 -17.12 -14.98 4.96
CA LYS A 255 -16.67 -13.83 5.77
C LYS A 255 -17.84 -12.95 6.18
N GLN A 256 -18.78 -12.75 5.27
CA GLN A 256 -20.00 -11.99 5.52
C GLN A 256 -20.88 -12.67 6.59
N GLN A 257 -21.10 -13.98 6.45
CA GLN A 257 -21.89 -14.75 7.41
C GLN A 257 -21.28 -14.73 8.80
N ALA A 258 -19.97 -14.92 8.89
CA ALA A 258 -19.31 -14.94 10.18
C ALA A 258 -19.26 -13.54 10.84
N ARG A 259 -19.08 -12.47 10.07
CA ARG A 259 -19.23 -11.08 10.56
C ARG A 259 -20.64 -10.84 11.10
N GLN A 260 -21.66 -11.34 10.41
CA GLN A 260 -23.03 -11.31 10.89
C GLN A 260 -23.19 -12.05 12.23
N MET A 261 -22.64 -13.26 12.35
CA MET A 261 -22.72 -14.04 13.59
C MET A 261 -22.03 -13.36 14.77
N VAL A 262 -20.85 -12.77 14.58
CA VAL A 262 -20.16 -12.03 15.64
C VAL A 262 -20.90 -10.76 16.02
N ARG A 263 -21.49 -10.04 15.04
CA ARG A 263 -22.38 -8.91 15.34
C ARG A 263 -23.57 -9.37 16.17
N ASP A 264 -24.32 -10.35 15.70
CA ASP A 264 -25.52 -10.82 16.39
C ASP A 264 -25.19 -11.27 17.82
N ALA A 265 -24.06 -11.95 18.02
CA ALA A 265 -23.56 -12.33 19.34
C ALA A 265 -23.14 -11.13 20.21
N ALA A 266 -22.39 -10.17 19.65
CA ALA A 266 -21.98 -8.96 20.36
C ALA A 266 -23.18 -8.08 20.74
N MET A 267 -24.26 -8.14 19.96
CA MET A 267 -25.48 -7.35 20.14
C MET A 267 -26.53 -8.04 21.04
N THR A 268 -26.26 -9.26 21.55
CA THR A 268 -27.21 -9.98 22.42
C THR A 268 -27.44 -9.29 23.76
N ASN A 269 -26.37 -8.78 24.37
CA ASN A 269 -26.44 -8.02 25.59
C ASN A 269 -25.20 -7.16 25.78
N ALA A 270 -25.30 -6.31 26.78
CA ALA A 270 -24.28 -5.39 27.19
C ALA A 270 -22.91 -6.06 27.45
N GLU A 271 -22.89 -7.11 28.26
CA GLU A 271 -21.67 -7.80 28.68
C GLU A 271 -20.92 -8.46 27.51
N ALA A 272 -21.66 -9.03 26.55
CA ALA A 272 -21.10 -9.59 25.33
C ALA A 272 -20.39 -8.51 24.49
N PHE A 273 -21.01 -7.32 24.35
CA PHE A 273 -20.40 -6.21 23.65
C PHE A 273 -19.12 -5.70 24.34
N ARG A 274 -19.12 -5.55 25.68
CA ARG A 274 -17.92 -5.19 26.46
C ARG A 274 -16.76 -6.13 26.22
N THR A 275 -17.07 -7.41 26.08
CA THR A 275 -16.06 -8.44 25.86
C THR A 275 -15.38 -8.25 24.51
N VAL A 276 -16.14 -7.92 23.46
CA VAL A 276 -15.57 -7.61 22.13
C VAL A 276 -14.71 -6.35 22.17
N VAL A 277 -15.15 -5.29 22.86
CA VAL A 277 -14.36 -4.06 23.04
C VAL A 277 -13.06 -4.33 23.80
N ALA A 278 -13.13 -5.06 24.92
CA ALA A 278 -11.96 -5.41 25.73
C ALA A 278 -10.95 -6.29 24.98
N MET A 279 -11.42 -7.16 24.08
CA MET A 279 -10.54 -7.94 23.20
C MET A 279 -9.84 -7.05 22.17
N LEU A 280 -10.51 -6.00 21.69
CA LEU A 280 -9.92 -5.02 20.77
C LEU A 280 -8.88 -4.12 21.44
N ASP A 281 -9.08 -3.77 22.71
CA ASP A 281 -8.06 -3.07 23.47
C ASP A 281 -6.78 -3.90 23.70
N ALA A 282 -6.92 -5.23 23.64
CA ALA A 282 -5.84 -6.22 23.74
C ALA A 282 -5.18 -6.54 22.39
N VAL A 283 -5.64 -5.95 21.28
CA VAL A 283 -4.97 -6.08 19.96
C VAL A 283 -3.55 -5.55 20.09
N ASP A 284 -2.61 -6.22 19.42
CA ASP A 284 -1.25 -5.71 19.30
C ASP A 284 -1.28 -4.30 18.69
N LYS A 285 -0.72 -3.30 19.39
CA LYS A 285 -0.76 -1.88 19.01
C LYS A 285 0.45 -1.50 18.17
N THR A 286 0.90 -2.43 17.34
CA THR A 286 2.08 -2.23 16.49
C THR A 286 1.66 -1.48 15.22
N PRO A 287 2.30 -0.33 14.91
CA PRO A 287 2.13 0.35 13.63
C PRO A 287 2.84 -0.41 12.49
N TYR A 288 2.63 0.04 11.26
CA TYR A 288 3.37 -0.46 10.11
C TYR A 288 4.88 -0.33 10.35
N ASP A 289 5.61 -1.44 10.17
CA ASP A 289 7.07 -1.45 10.26
C ASP A 289 7.66 -0.73 9.04
N HIS A 290 7.73 0.60 9.15
CA HIS A 290 8.29 1.47 8.12
C HIS A 290 9.81 1.31 7.98
N THR A 291 10.50 0.79 9.01
CA THR A 291 11.94 0.57 8.95
C THR A 291 12.27 -0.60 8.04
N ASN A 292 11.53 -1.71 8.16
CA ASN A 292 11.68 -2.86 7.27
C ASN A 292 10.88 -2.77 6.00
N ASP A 293 9.81 -1.99 6.02
CA ASP A 293 8.89 -1.82 4.91
C ASP A 293 8.60 -3.16 4.22
N PRO A 294 8.06 -4.17 4.94
CA PRO A 294 7.95 -5.57 4.48
C PRO A 294 7.38 -5.69 3.06
N ASP A 295 6.43 -4.81 2.74
CA ASP A 295 5.69 -4.82 1.49
C ASP A 295 6.21 -3.82 0.45
N GLY A 296 7.27 -3.05 0.75
CA GLY A 296 7.89 -2.13 -0.20
C GLY A 296 7.05 -0.87 -0.50
N HIS A 297 6.24 -0.39 0.45
CA HIS A 297 5.39 0.81 0.30
C HIS A 297 6.14 2.13 0.47
N ILE A 298 7.29 2.08 1.14
CA ILE A 298 8.15 3.22 1.53
C ILE A 298 9.52 3.14 0.82
N LEU A 299 9.88 1.97 0.29
CA LEU A 299 11.15 1.64 -0.36
C LEU A 299 11.54 2.61 -1.48
N TRP A 300 10.54 3.14 -2.19
CA TRP A 300 10.75 4.12 -3.25
C TRP A 300 11.50 5.37 -2.75
N ARG A 301 11.33 5.79 -1.48
CA ARG A 301 12.05 6.93 -0.87
C ARG A 301 13.57 6.71 -0.82
N ARG A 302 13.99 5.46 -0.60
CA ARG A 302 15.41 5.07 -0.52
C ARG A 302 16.02 4.95 -1.91
N LEU A 303 15.22 4.46 -2.86
CA LEU A 303 15.67 4.15 -4.21
C LEU A 303 15.69 5.35 -5.14
N ALA A 304 14.70 6.25 -5.09
CA ALA A 304 14.62 7.42 -5.97
C ALA A 304 15.88 8.30 -5.93
N ARG A 305 16.55 8.39 -4.78
CA ARG A 305 17.79 9.17 -4.59
C ARG A 305 19.02 8.58 -5.28
N ASN A 306 19.01 7.28 -5.52
CA ASN A 306 20.12 6.57 -6.14
C ASN A 306 19.97 6.48 -7.66
N ILE A 307 18.85 6.93 -8.23
CA ILE A 307 18.65 7.11 -9.68
C ILE A 307 19.49 8.29 -10.10
N PRO A 308 20.68 8.09 -10.71
CA PRO A 308 21.46 9.20 -11.21
C PRO A 308 20.63 9.90 -12.28
N SER A 309 20.56 11.23 -12.24
CA SER A 309 19.98 12.06 -13.31
C SER A 309 20.67 11.83 -14.68
N ASP A 310 21.84 11.21 -14.66
CA ASP A 310 22.75 11.05 -15.80
C ASP A 310 22.30 9.96 -16.79
N VAL A 311 21.02 9.61 -16.76
CA VAL A 311 20.47 8.66 -17.72
C VAL A 311 20.33 9.39 -19.06
N LEU A 312 21.36 9.16 -19.87
CA LEU A 312 21.39 9.25 -21.33
C LEU A 312 21.27 10.67 -21.90
N ASP A 313 22.34 11.10 -22.55
CA ASP A 313 22.36 12.22 -23.50
C ASP A 313 21.20 12.04 -24.50
N VAL A 314 20.12 12.80 -24.33
CA VAL A 314 18.87 12.60 -25.10
C VAL A 314 19.00 13.32 -26.44
N THR A 315 19.84 12.79 -27.32
CA THR A 315 19.74 13.12 -28.73
C THR A 315 18.64 12.29 -29.38
N GLN A 316 17.50 12.95 -29.58
CA GLN A 316 16.51 12.83 -30.66
C GLN A 316 15.10 12.28 -30.36
N ALA A 317 14.15 13.16 -30.72
CA ALA A 317 12.70 13.01 -30.79
C ALA A 317 12.25 12.26 -32.06
N ARG A 318 12.64 10.99 -32.22
CA ARG A 318 12.02 10.09 -33.21
C ARG A 318 11.20 9.00 -32.53
N PRO A 319 10.01 8.64 -33.03
CA PRO A 319 9.24 7.53 -32.47
C PRO A 319 10.01 6.22 -32.60
N LEU A 320 10.35 5.59 -31.48
CA LEU A 320 11.12 4.33 -31.44
C LEU A 320 10.45 3.26 -32.30
N ASP A 321 11.17 2.62 -33.22
CA ASP A 321 10.67 1.42 -33.89
C ASP A 321 10.58 0.22 -32.93
N GLN A 322 10.06 -0.93 -33.38
CA GLN A 322 9.91 -2.11 -32.52
C GLN A 322 11.25 -2.65 -32.00
N GLY A 323 12.30 -2.61 -32.82
CA GLY A 323 13.64 -3.06 -32.44
C GLY A 323 14.29 -2.11 -31.43
N GLU A 324 14.11 -0.80 -31.63
CA GLU A 324 14.55 0.23 -30.70
C GLU A 324 13.80 0.17 -29.37
N ALA A 325 12.47 -0.03 -29.39
CA ALA A 325 11.68 -0.23 -28.19
C ALA A 325 12.16 -1.46 -27.40
N HIS A 326 12.41 -2.59 -28.09
CA HIS A 326 13.01 -3.77 -27.47
C HIS A 326 14.38 -3.47 -26.84
N ARG A 327 15.26 -2.76 -27.56
CA ARG A 327 16.57 -2.35 -27.06
C ARG A 327 16.49 -1.43 -25.85
N VAL A 328 15.58 -0.46 -25.84
CA VAL A 328 15.36 0.43 -24.69
C VAL A 328 14.89 -0.36 -23.48
N VAL A 329 13.98 -1.31 -23.65
CA VAL A 329 13.57 -2.21 -22.55
C VAL A 329 14.73 -3.07 -22.07
N GLY A 330 15.59 -3.56 -22.98
CA GLY A 330 16.85 -4.22 -22.60
C GLY A 330 17.75 -3.35 -21.73
N LEU A 331 17.93 -2.07 -22.09
CA LEU A 331 18.69 -1.10 -21.29
C LEU A 331 18.08 -0.85 -19.90
N ILE A 332 16.74 -0.82 -19.80
CA ILE A 332 16.04 -0.74 -18.52
C ILE A 332 16.36 -1.97 -17.66
N ILE A 333 16.30 -3.16 -18.24
CA ILE A 333 16.59 -4.41 -17.54
C ILE A 333 18.06 -4.47 -17.11
N ASP A 334 19.00 -4.05 -17.96
CA ASP A 334 20.42 -4.01 -17.62
C ASP A 334 20.70 -2.97 -16.52
N ARG A 335 20.00 -1.84 -16.52
CA ARG A 335 20.08 -0.86 -15.43
C ARG A 335 19.54 -1.46 -14.13
N PHE A 336 18.40 -2.14 -14.17
CA PHE A 336 17.82 -2.84 -13.03
C PHE A 336 18.76 -3.94 -12.50
N ARG A 337 19.42 -4.70 -13.38
CA ARG A 337 20.48 -5.65 -13.01
C ARG A 337 21.60 -4.96 -12.25
N PHE A 338 22.18 -3.90 -12.82
CA PHE A 338 23.26 -3.13 -12.20
C PHE A 338 22.86 -2.60 -10.81
N TRP A 339 21.60 -2.22 -10.64
CA TRP A 339 21.08 -1.77 -9.35
C TRP A 339 21.11 -2.86 -8.29
N LEU A 340 20.59 -4.04 -8.63
CA LEU A 340 20.56 -5.17 -7.73
C LEU A 340 22.00 -5.66 -7.42
N GLU A 341 22.81 -5.89 -8.45
CA GLU A 341 24.11 -6.55 -8.34
C GLU A 341 25.23 -5.63 -7.84
N ASP A 342 25.27 -4.37 -8.30
CA ASP A 342 26.41 -3.48 -8.10
C ASP A 342 26.11 -2.32 -7.14
N ARG A 343 24.85 -1.81 -7.13
CA ARG A 343 24.41 -0.78 -6.18
C ARG A 343 23.86 -1.33 -4.87
N ARG A 344 23.97 -2.65 -4.64
CA ARG A 344 23.54 -3.35 -3.43
C ARG A 344 22.04 -3.23 -3.14
N VAL A 345 21.21 -2.89 -4.12
CA VAL A 345 19.75 -2.88 -3.95
C VAL A 345 19.21 -4.31 -3.77
N ALA A 346 19.99 -5.34 -4.11
CA ALA A 346 19.66 -6.73 -3.81
C ALA A 346 19.29 -6.96 -2.32
N SER A 347 19.84 -6.21 -1.35
CA SER A 347 19.42 -6.35 0.05
C SER A 347 17.94 -6.05 0.29
N GLU A 348 17.34 -5.19 -0.54
CA GLU A 348 15.92 -4.83 -0.46
C GLU A 348 15.00 -5.95 -0.96
N LEU A 349 15.55 -7.02 -1.55
CA LEU A 349 14.82 -8.24 -1.88
C LEU A 349 14.70 -9.22 -0.71
N TRP A 350 15.27 -8.89 0.46
CA TRP A 350 15.34 -9.77 1.62
C TRP A 350 14.77 -9.08 2.87
N ASP A 351 14.16 -9.87 3.75
CA ASP A 351 13.77 -9.40 5.08
C ASP A 351 14.93 -9.48 6.08
N ARG A 352 14.71 -9.00 7.32
CA ARG A 352 15.73 -9.05 8.38
C ARG A 352 16.15 -10.47 8.77
N ASP A 353 15.29 -11.45 8.53
CA ASP A 353 15.55 -12.86 8.84
C ASP A 353 16.34 -13.54 7.71
N GLY A 354 16.70 -12.81 6.65
CA GLY A 354 17.40 -13.35 5.50
C GLY A 354 16.49 -14.22 4.62
N LYS A 355 15.17 -14.01 4.64
CA LYS A 355 14.24 -14.66 3.71
C LYS A 355 13.94 -13.73 2.52
N PRO A 356 13.80 -14.28 1.30
CA PRO A 356 13.37 -13.50 0.16
C PRO A 356 11.96 -12.92 0.36
N ARG A 357 11.80 -11.64 0.05
CA ARG A 357 10.51 -10.94 0.02
C ARG A 357 9.66 -11.43 -1.17
N PRO A 358 8.35 -11.12 -1.16
CA PRO A 358 7.48 -11.46 -2.29
C PRO A 358 7.99 -10.91 -3.63
N GLU A 359 7.68 -11.61 -4.73
CA GLU A 359 8.02 -11.22 -6.11
C GLU A 359 7.58 -9.79 -6.45
N LYS A 360 6.48 -9.34 -5.83
CA LYS A 360 5.95 -7.97 -5.95
C LYS A 360 6.95 -6.89 -5.53
N THR A 361 7.86 -7.17 -4.60
CA THR A 361 8.94 -6.25 -4.22
C THR A 361 9.89 -6.02 -5.38
N ALA A 362 10.34 -7.08 -6.05
CA ALA A 362 11.23 -6.97 -7.21
C ALA A 362 10.55 -6.24 -8.39
N GLN A 363 9.28 -6.53 -8.64
CA GLN A 363 8.48 -5.85 -9.66
C GLN A 363 8.38 -4.35 -9.39
N ARG A 364 8.16 -3.94 -8.13
CA ARG A 364 8.13 -2.52 -7.74
C ARG A 364 9.47 -1.82 -7.98
N ILE A 365 10.58 -2.46 -7.59
CA ILE A 365 11.92 -1.89 -7.84
C ILE A 365 12.17 -1.75 -9.34
N PHE A 366 11.80 -2.75 -10.14
CA PHE A 366 11.90 -2.68 -11.59
C PHE A 366 11.09 -1.51 -12.16
N PHE A 367 9.83 -1.36 -11.74
CA PHE A 367 8.97 -0.26 -12.17
C PHE A 367 9.61 1.11 -11.89
N MET A 368 10.19 1.31 -10.71
CA MET A 368 10.88 2.56 -10.35
C MET A 368 12.06 2.88 -11.27
N VAL A 369 12.85 1.86 -11.66
CA VAL A 369 13.96 2.04 -12.60
C VAL A 369 13.45 2.30 -14.03
N ALA A 370 12.38 1.61 -14.41
CA ALA A 370 11.82 1.66 -15.75
C ALA A 370 11.11 2.98 -16.05
N GLU A 371 10.32 3.49 -15.11
CA GLU A 371 9.50 4.71 -15.28
C GLU A 371 10.34 5.91 -15.72
N GLU A 372 11.48 6.14 -15.07
CA GLU A 372 12.34 7.29 -15.36
C GLU A 372 12.96 7.21 -16.77
N ILE A 373 13.43 6.03 -17.18
CA ILE A 373 13.99 5.81 -18.53
C ILE A 373 12.88 5.93 -19.58
N CYS A 374 11.71 5.35 -19.31
CA CYS A 374 10.53 5.43 -20.17
C CYS A 374 10.12 6.87 -20.47
N ARG A 375 10.08 7.70 -19.43
CA ARG A 375 9.74 9.12 -19.52
C ARG A 375 10.69 9.89 -20.45
N GLN A 376 11.99 9.68 -20.29
CA GLN A 376 13.01 10.35 -21.13
C GLN A 376 12.98 9.88 -22.60
N ARG A 377 12.49 8.67 -22.85
CA ARG A 377 12.42 8.04 -24.18
C ARG A 377 11.04 8.09 -24.83
N ASN A 378 10.06 8.74 -24.21
CA ASN A 378 8.66 8.76 -24.64
C ASN A 378 8.09 7.34 -24.91
N LEU A 379 8.42 6.42 -24.01
CA LEU A 379 7.98 5.01 -24.02
C LEU A 379 6.95 4.81 -22.91
N ASP A 380 5.75 4.34 -23.26
CA ASP A 380 4.69 4.08 -22.29
C ASP A 380 4.97 2.77 -21.53
N ILE A 381 4.67 2.73 -20.23
CA ILE A 381 4.77 1.53 -19.38
C ILE A 381 3.45 1.33 -18.63
N ASN A 382 2.89 0.13 -18.68
CA ASN A 382 1.66 -0.23 -17.96
C ASN A 382 1.94 -1.48 -17.10
N PRO A 383 1.89 -1.38 -15.76
CA PRO A 383 2.01 -2.53 -14.87
C PRO A 383 0.70 -3.34 -14.82
N GLU A 384 0.81 -4.63 -14.48
CA GLU A 384 -0.31 -5.55 -14.19
C GLU A 384 -1.42 -5.52 -15.26
N THR A 385 -1.07 -5.46 -16.56
CA THR A 385 -2.05 -5.36 -17.65
C THR A 385 -2.67 -6.72 -17.96
N ASP A 386 -4.00 -6.86 -17.83
CA ASP A 386 -4.72 -8.09 -18.19
C ASP A 386 -5.46 -7.92 -19.52
N SER A 387 -5.13 -8.79 -20.48
CA SER A 387 -5.74 -8.84 -21.83
C SER A 387 -6.54 -10.13 -22.04
N GLY A 388 -7.06 -10.74 -20.96
CA GLY A 388 -7.94 -11.91 -21.00
C GLY A 388 -7.23 -13.25 -20.76
N GLY A 389 -5.92 -13.23 -20.49
CA GLY A 389 -5.09 -14.40 -20.14
C GLY A 389 -4.49 -14.36 -18.74
N GLY A 390 -4.83 -13.33 -17.95
CA GLY A 390 -4.18 -12.96 -16.69
C GLY A 390 -3.24 -11.76 -16.86
N PRO A 391 -2.83 -11.11 -15.76
CA PRO A 391 -2.00 -9.91 -15.82
C PRO A 391 -0.54 -10.27 -16.19
N VAL A 392 0.01 -9.57 -17.19
CA VAL A 392 1.46 -9.51 -17.41
C VAL A 392 2.06 -8.46 -16.49
N ASP A 393 3.28 -8.71 -15.98
CA ASP A 393 3.91 -7.78 -15.03
C ASP A 393 4.08 -6.37 -15.61
N PHE A 394 4.65 -6.25 -16.82
CA PHE A 394 4.81 -4.96 -17.49
C PHE A 394 4.60 -5.04 -19.01
N LYS A 395 3.84 -4.08 -19.52
CA LYS A 395 3.71 -3.80 -20.96
C LYS A 395 4.30 -2.44 -21.30
N PHE A 396 5.32 -2.45 -22.16
CA PHE A 396 5.93 -1.26 -22.74
C PHE A 396 5.36 -1.02 -24.13
N SER A 397 5.06 0.22 -24.50
CA SER A 397 4.53 0.50 -25.84
C SER A 397 4.89 1.87 -26.42
N VAL A 398 5.00 1.92 -27.75
CA VAL A 398 5.06 3.15 -28.55
C VAL A 398 3.95 3.09 -29.59
N GLY A 399 2.78 3.60 -29.24
CA GLY A 399 1.57 3.44 -30.05
C GLY A 399 1.06 2.00 -30.07
N PHE A 400 0.20 1.67 -31.03
CA PHE A 400 -0.52 0.39 -31.04
C PHE A 400 0.34 -0.81 -31.46
N SER A 401 1.19 -0.65 -32.47
CA SER A 401 1.89 -1.77 -33.13
C SER A 401 3.24 -2.13 -32.50
N ARG A 402 3.71 -1.34 -31.52
CA ARG A 402 5.04 -1.53 -30.93
C ARG A 402 4.90 -1.81 -29.46
N ARG A 403 5.00 -3.08 -29.08
CA ARG A 403 4.77 -3.56 -27.71
C ARG A 403 5.89 -4.48 -27.29
N VAL A 404 6.37 -4.33 -26.07
CA VAL A 404 7.36 -5.21 -25.45
C VAL A 404 6.85 -5.62 -24.09
N LEU A 405 6.83 -6.91 -23.82
CA LEU A 405 6.41 -7.45 -22.52
C LEU A 405 7.63 -7.75 -21.64
N VAL A 406 7.50 -7.54 -20.35
CA VAL A 406 8.47 -8.00 -19.35
C VAL A 406 7.73 -8.77 -18.29
N GLU A 407 8.18 -10.00 -18.03
CA GLU A 407 7.70 -10.86 -16.95
C GLU A 407 8.87 -11.13 -15.99
N ILE A 408 8.65 -10.95 -14.68
CA ILE A 408 9.66 -11.11 -13.65
C ILE A 408 9.31 -12.31 -12.78
N LYS A 409 10.29 -13.18 -12.53
CA LYS A 409 10.16 -14.27 -11.55
C LYS A 409 11.34 -14.34 -10.59
N LEU A 410 11.04 -14.60 -9.32
CA LEU A 410 12.05 -15.03 -8.37
C LEU A 410 12.43 -16.50 -8.60
N SER A 411 13.70 -16.86 -8.38
CA SER A 411 14.19 -18.25 -8.52
C SER A 411 13.48 -19.27 -7.64
N THR A 412 12.90 -18.82 -6.52
CA THR A 412 12.12 -19.64 -5.59
C THR A 412 10.70 -19.95 -6.10
N ASN A 413 10.26 -19.31 -7.19
CA ASN A 413 8.95 -19.54 -7.77
C ASN A 413 8.90 -20.93 -8.46
N LYS A 414 8.03 -21.81 -7.97
CA LYS A 414 7.89 -23.19 -8.50
C LYS A 414 7.46 -23.24 -9.97
N LYS A 415 6.93 -22.13 -10.52
CA LYS A 415 6.41 -22.03 -11.88
C LYS A 415 7.36 -21.32 -12.86
N VAL A 416 8.63 -21.07 -12.51
CA VAL A 416 9.61 -20.39 -13.40
C VAL A 416 9.67 -21.01 -14.81
N VAL A 417 9.74 -22.34 -14.92
CA VAL A 417 9.81 -22.99 -16.25
C VAL A 417 8.49 -22.86 -17.00
N HIS A 418 7.37 -23.09 -16.31
CA HIS A 418 6.02 -23.01 -16.90
C HIS A 418 5.64 -21.58 -17.31
N GLY A 419 6.06 -20.57 -16.55
CA GLY A 419 5.83 -19.17 -16.87
C GLY A 419 6.52 -18.76 -18.16
N PHE A 420 7.74 -19.25 -18.39
CA PHE A 420 8.50 -18.99 -19.62
C PHE A 420 7.86 -19.61 -20.87
N THR A 421 7.42 -20.87 -20.80
CA THR A 421 6.89 -21.60 -21.97
C THR A 421 5.41 -21.36 -22.24
N THR A 422 4.64 -20.97 -21.23
CA THR A 422 3.17 -20.93 -21.32
C THR A 422 2.63 -19.54 -21.07
N GLN A 423 2.86 -18.96 -19.88
CA GLN A 423 2.26 -17.67 -19.51
C GLN A 423 2.69 -16.55 -20.47
N LEU A 424 4.01 -16.42 -20.70
CA LEU A 424 4.53 -15.35 -21.55
C LEU A 424 4.08 -15.49 -23.02
N GLU A 425 3.95 -16.72 -23.53
CA GLU A 425 3.47 -16.95 -24.90
C GLU A 425 1.97 -16.66 -25.06
N VAL A 426 1.16 -16.95 -24.03
CA VAL A 426 -0.26 -16.52 -23.99
C VAL A 426 -0.35 -15.00 -24.02
N TYR A 427 0.49 -14.30 -23.25
CA TYR A 427 0.49 -12.83 -23.25
C TYR A 427 0.95 -12.23 -24.57
N LYS A 428 1.99 -12.79 -25.20
CA LYS A 428 2.46 -12.38 -26.54
C LYS A 428 1.35 -12.52 -27.59
N ALA A 429 0.58 -13.61 -27.54
CA ALA A 429 -0.56 -13.81 -28.41
C ALA A 429 -1.68 -12.78 -28.14
N ALA A 430 -2.08 -12.59 -26.87
CA ALA A 430 -3.14 -11.65 -26.50
C ALA A 430 -2.79 -10.19 -26.84
N GLU A 431 -1.52 -9.81 -26.72
CA GLU A 431 -1.04 -8.46 -27.00
C GLU A 431 -0.52 -8.26 -28.44
N GLU A 432 -0.69 -9.27 -29.31
CA GLU A 432 -0.24 -9.24 -30.71
C GLU A 432 1.24 -8.80 -30.86
N THR A 433 2.11 -9.28 -29.96
CA THR A 433 3.54 -8.96 -29.97
C THR A 433 4.43 -10.20 -29.97
N VAL A 434 5.59 -10.06 -30.61
CA VAL A 434 6.63 -11.10 -30.64
C VAL A 434 7.81 -10.79 -29.71
N SER A 435 7.84 -9.59 -29.11
CA SER A 435 8.98 -9.13 -28.31
C SER A 435 8.66 -9.17 -26.82
N ALA A 436 9.41 -10.00 -26.09
CA ALA A 436 9.27 -10.10 -24.65
C ALA A 436 10.60 -10.44 -23.97
N TYR A 437 10.72 -10.03 -22.71
CA TYR A 437 11.79 -10.41 -21.81
C TYR A 437 11.23 -11.23 -20.65
N TYR A 438 11.95 -12.30 -20.30
CA TYR A 438 11.68 -13.12 -19.12
C TYR A 438 12.84 -12.95 -18.15
N VAL A 439 12.61 -12.21 -17.07
CA VAL A 439 13.64 -11.82 -16.10
C VAL A 439 13.56 -12.74 -14.89
N VAL A 440 14.63 -13.49 -14.64
CA VAL A 440 14.76 -14.38 -13.49
C VAL A 440 15.77 -13.80 -12.51
N ILE A 441 15.31 -13.50 -11.31
CA ILE A 441 16.13 -12.94 -10.23
C ILE A 441 16.46 -14.07 -9.25
N ASP A 442 17.75 -14.35 -9.05
CA ASP A 442 18.17 -15.39 -8.13
C ASP A 442 18.20 -14.90 -6.68
N VAL A 443 17.29 -15.45 -5.88
CA VAL A 443 17.24 -15.31 -4.42
C VAL A 443 17.40 -16.67 -3.71
N SER A 444 17.92 -17.68 -4.43
CA SER A 444 18.06 -19.06 -3.97
C SER A 444 19.53 -19.52 -3.89
N GLY A 445 20.43 -18.85 -4.60
CA GLY A 445 21.83 -19.25 -4.74
C GLY A 445 22.06 -20.40 -5.73
N TYR A 446 21.04 -20.80 -6.50
CA TYR A 446 21.10 -21.91 -7.45
C TYR A 446 20.88 -21.47 -8.91
N LEU A 447 21.30 -20.24 -9.26
CA LEU A 447 21.10 -19.66 -10.59
C LEU A 447 21.52 -20.58 -11.74
N ASP A 448 22.64 -21.30 -11.61
CA ASP A 448 23.15 -22.17 -12.68
C ASP A 448 22.23 -23.35 -13.00
N ASN A 449 21.56 -23.91 -11.98
CA ASN A 449 20.58 -24.97 -12.18
C ASN A 449 19.34 -24.46 -12.92
N ILE A 450 18.92 -23.23 -12.62
CA ILE A 450 17.76 -22.60 -13.26
C ILE A 450 18.09 -22.19 -14.70
N LYS A 451 19.29 -21.63 -14.93
CA LYS A 451 19.83 -21.35 -16.26
C LYS A 451 19.81 -22.60 -17.13
N LYS A 452 20.38 -23.70 -16.63
CA LYS A 452 20.41 -24.98 -17.34
C LYS A 452 18.99 -25.45 -17.72
N LYS A 453 18.06 -25.47 -16.75
CA LYS A 453 16.67 -25.87 -17.01
C LYS A 453 15.97 -25.00 -18.04
N LEU A 454 16.11 -23.67 -17.97
CA LEU A 454 15.48 -22.76 -18.92
C LEU A 454 16.10 -22.83 -20.31
N HIS A 455 17.42 -22.98 -20.43
CA HIS A 455 18.07 -23.22 -21.72
C HIS A 455 17.63 -24.54 -22.34
N GLU A 456 17.64 -25.65 -21.59
CA GLU A 456 17.16 -26.95 -22.06
C GLU A 456 15.68 -26.89 -22.47
N THR A 457 14.85 -26.16 -21.73
CA THR A 457 13.43 -25.99 -22.05
C THR A 457 13.26 -25.16 -23.33
N ARG A 458 13.98 -24.03 -23.45
CA ARG A 458 13.97 -23.19 -24.66
C ARG A 458 14.36 -23.99 -25.90
N ASP A 459 15.38 -24.84 -25.79
CA ASP A 459 15.89 -25.57 -26.95
C ASP A 459 14.96 -26.73 -27.37
N ARG A 460 14.08 -27.20 -26.46
CA ARG A 460 13.10 -28.28 -26.72
C ARG A 460 11.69 -27.79 -27.05
N PHE A 461 11.34 -26.56 -26.65
CA PHE A 461 10.00 -26.03 -26.82
C PHE A 461 9.77 -25.56 -28.26
N ASP A 462 8.67 -25.99 -28.87
CA ASP A 462 8.28 -25.55 -30.20
C ASP A 462 7.54 -24.20 -30.11
N PHE A 463 8.22 -23.15 -30.54
CA PHE A 463 7.66 -21.79 -30.59
C PHE A 463 6.84 -21.53 -31.87
N GLY A 464 6.55 -22.55 -32.69
CA GLY A 464 5.73 -22.43 -33.89
C GLY A 464 6.33 -21.47 -34.91
N GLY A 465 7.67 -21.50 -35.07
CA GLY A 465 8.42 -20.62 -35.96
C GLY A 465 8.63 -19.18 -35.45
N LYS A 466 8.13 -18.84 -34.25
CA LYS A 466 8.37 -17.54 -33.60
C LYS A 466 9.69 -17.54 -32.86
N ARG A 467 10.32 -16.37 -32.71
CA ARG A 467 11.53 -16.23 -31.88
C ARG A 467 11.17 -16.43 -30.40
N PRO A 468 11.98 -17.20 -29.66
CA PRO A 468 11.81 -17.34 -28.22
C PRO A 468 12.06 -15.99 -27.53
N SER A 469 11.37 -15.78 -26.41
CA SER A 469 11.53 -14.58 -25.58
C SER A 469 12.94 -14.49 -24.99
N THR A 470 13.46 -13.28 -24.83
CA THR A 470 14.81 -13.05 -24.31
C THR A 470 14.85 -13.33 -22.81
N VAL A 471 15.61 -14.34 -22.37
CA VAL A 471 15.76 -14.67 -20.95
C VAL A 471 16.93 -13.89 -20.35
N VAL A 472 16.67 -13.21 -19.25
CA VAL A 472 17.66 -12.41 -18.51
C VAL A 472 17.77 -12.98 -17.11
N PHE A 473 19.00 -13.26 -16.68
CA PHE A 473 19.30 -13.67 -15.32
C PHE A 473 19.91 -12.50 -14.55
N ILE A 474 19.49 -12.31 -13.30
CA ILE A 474 19.99 -11.29 -12.38
C ILE A 474 20.31 -11.96 -11.05
N ASP A 475 21.48 -11.67 -10.48
CA ASP A 475 21.85 -12.08 -9.12
C ASP A 475 21.17 -11.16 -8.09
N GLY A 476 20.23 -11.73 -7.33
CA GLY A 476 19.50 -11.03 -6.27
C GLY A 476 20.06 -11.31 -4.87
N MET A 477 21.22 -11.96 -4.74
CA MET A 477 21.80 -12.29 -3.45
C MET A 477 22.40 -11.04 -2.76
N PRO A 478 22.25 -10.86 -1.44
CA PRO A 478 22.86 -9.75 -0.74
C PRO A 478 24.39 -9.91 -0.74
N ARG A 479 25.11 -8.90 -1.20
CA ARG A 479 26.59 -8.91 -1.19
C ARG A 479 27.13 -8.34 0.12
N VAL A 480 28.03 -9.07 0.77
CA VAL A 480 28.81 -8.57 1.92
C VAL A 480 29.70 -7.40 1.48
N SER A 481 29.88 -6.40 2.34
CA SER A 481 30.72 -5.22 2.08
C SER A 481 32.11 -5.62 1.55
N ALA A 482 32.64 -4.85 0.61
CA ALA A 482 33.97 -5.08 0.03
C ALA A 482 35.09 -5.14 1.09
N SER A 483 34.93 -4.46 2.23
CA SER A 483 35.86 -4.51 3.37
C SER A 483 35.85 -5.84 4.14
N HIS A 484 34.88 -6.72 3.89
CA HIS A 484 34.74 -8.03 4.53
C HIS A 484 34.91 -9.19 3.52
N ARG A 485 35.17 -8.87 2.24
CA ARG A 485 35.57 -9.88 1.26
C ARG A 485 37.00 -10.32 1.58
N LYS A 486 37.18 -11.57 2.00
CA LYS A 486 38.51 -12.22 1.92
C LYS A 486 38.85 -12.38 0.43
N VAL A 487 39.42 -11.33 -0.17
CA VAL A 487 39.91 -11.40 -1.54
C VAL A 487 41.18 -12.23 -1.51
N ALA A 488 41.15 -13.40 -2.15
CA ALA A 488 42.36 -14.07 -2.56
C ALA A 488 43.05 -13.13 -3.56
N VAL A 489 44.15 -12.51 -3.13
CA VAL A 489 44.97 -11.65 -3.99
C VAL A 489 45.47 -12.53 -5.15
N PRO A 490 45.14 -12.22 -6.42
CA PRO A 490 45.76 -12.89 -7.54
C PRO A 490 47.23 -12.51 -7.52
N GLN A 491 48.13 -13.49 -7.40
CA GLN A 491 49.55 -13.26 -7.64
C GLN A 491 49.71 -12.90 -9.12
N LEU A 492 49.96 -11.62 -9.39
CA LEU A 492 50.46 -11.19 -10.69
C LEU A 492 51.88 -11.75 -10.83
N PRO A 493 52.21 -12.45 -11.93
CA PRO A 493 53.57 -12.84 -12.20
C PRO A 493 54.37 -11.56 -12.46
N PHE A 494 55.45 -11.38 -11.70
CA PHE A 494 56.47 -10.39 -12.01
C PHE A 494 57.22 -10.86 -13.27
N GLU A 495 57.22 -10.03 -14.31
CA GLU A 495 58.27 -10.01 -15.34
C GLU A 495 59.42 -9.12 -14.89
#